data_AF-A0A8I6YB28-F1
#
_entry.id   AF-A0A8I6YB28-F1
#
_cell.length_a   1.000
_cell.length_b   1.000
_cell.length_c   1.000
_cell.angle_alpha   90.00
_cell.angle_beta   90.00
_cell.angle_gamma   90.00
#
_symmetry.space_group_name_H-M   'P 1'
#
loop_
_entity.id
_entity.type
_entity.pdbx_description
1 polymer ?
#
loop_
_entity_poly.entity_id
_entity_poly.type
_entity_poly.pdbx_seq_one_letter_code
_entity_poly.pdbx_strand_id
1 'polypeptide(L)'
;MSEYMEEHSVARLIEAPPGYVGHEEGGQLTKQVRRMPYSVILFDEVEKAHVAVFNTLLQVLDDGWLIDGQGRTVDFRNTVIIMTSNLGAEHLLAGMVGKNSMKVARDLVMQEVRRHFRPELLNRLDEIVVLDPLSHEQLRKVARLQMKDVAVRLAERGVALAVTDVYGARPIRRWIEKRVVTQLSKMLIQEEIDENCMVYIDAANKDELAYRVDRTGGLVNAETGQSMAGLGIHEPSAT
;
A
#
# COMPACT_ATOMS: atom_id res chain seq x y z
N MET A 1 -12.90 -3.72 -4.19
CA MET A 1 -14.35 -4.00 -4.22
C MET A 1 -15.04 -3.65 -5.54
N SER A 2 -14.35 -3.00 -6.48
CA SER A 2 -14.84 -2.73 -7.84
C SER A 2 -15.32 -3.99 -8.61
N GLU A 3 -14.81 -5.18 -8.26
CA GLU A 3 -15.26 -6.46 -8.84
C GLU A 3 -16.66 -6.89 -8.37
N TYR A 4 -17.21 -6.26 -7.32
CA TYR A 4 -18.51 -6.58 -6.72
C TYR A 4 -19.51 -5.41 -6.85
N MET A 5 -19.38 -4.62 -7.92
CA MET A 5 -20.32 -3.53 -8.24
C MET A 5 -21.71 -4.04 -8.65
N GLU A 6 -21.79 -5.25 -9.19
CA GLU A 6 -23.03 -5.86 -9.67
C GLU A 6 -23.55 -6.91 -8.68
N GLU A 7 -24.87 -7.02 -8.57
CA GLU A 7 -25.52 -7.93 -7.61
C GLU A 7 -25.09 -9.39 -7.78
N HIS A 8 -24.98 -9.86 -9.02
CA HIS A 8 -24.61 -11.24 -9.31
C HIS A 8 -23.13 -11.55 -9.00
N SER A 9 -22.27 -10.53 -8.96
CA SER A 9 -20.87 -10.69 -8.56
C SER A 9 -20.73 -10.98 -7.06
N VAL A 10 -21.70 -10.56 -6.24
CA VAL A 10 -21.71 -10.81 -4.79
C VAL A 10 -21.78 -12.31 -4.48
N ALA A 11 -22.45 -13.09 -5.34
CA ALA A 11 -22.52 -14.54 -5.20
C ALA A 11 -21.12 -15.19 -5.24
N ARG A 12 -20.14 -14.59 -5.93
CA ARG A 12 -18.76 -15.10 -5.96
C ARG A 12 -18.04 -14.91 -4.62
N LEU A 13 -18.43 -13.92 -3.81
CA LEU A 13 -17.82 -13.66 -2.51
C LEU A 13 -18.19 -14.77 -1.50
N ILE A 14 -19.46 -15.18 -1.47
CA ILE A 14 -20.03 -16.04 -0.42
C ILE A 14 -20.21 -17.49 -0.89
N GLU A 15 -20.34 -17.71 -2.21
CA GLU A 15 -20.71 -18.93 -2.95
C GLU A 15 -22.11 -18.82 -3.54
N ALA A 16 -22.24 -19.14 -4.83
CA ALA A 16 -23.53 -19.11 -5.52
C ALA A 16 -24.41 -20.29 -5.05
N PRO A 17 -25.75 -20.14 -4.99
CA PRO A 17 -26.65 -21.24 -4.68
C PRO A 17 -26.56 -22.39 -5.70
N PRO A 18 -27.00 -23.61 -5.35
CA PRO A 18 -27.10 -24.73 -6.29
C PRO A 18 -27.87 -24.36 -7.56
N GLY A 19 -27.26 -24.58 -8.73
CA GLY A 19 -27.86 -24.30 -10.04
C GLY A 19 -27.41 -23.01 -10.73
N TYR A 20 -26.53 -22.21 -10.11
CA TYR A 20 -25.96 -20.99 -10.70
C TYR A 20 -24.50 -21.17 -11.16
N VAL A 21 -24.07 -20.39 -12.15
CA VAL A 21 -22.67 -20.39 -12.64
C VAL A 21 -21.73 -19.93 -11.53
N GLY A 22 -20.69 -20.72 -11.23
CA GLY A 22 -19.75 -20.48 -10.12
C GLY A 22 -20.03 -21.31 -8.86
N HIS A 23 -21.03 -22.20 -8.88
CA HIS A 23 -21.38 -23.09 -7.77
C HIS A 23 -20.25 -24.05 -7.32
N GLU A 24 -19.39 -24.50 -8.24
CA GLU A 24 -18.33 -25.47 -7.90
C GLU A 24 -17.04 -24.84 -7.38
N GLU A 25 -16.85 -23.52 -7.55
CA GLU A 25 -15.60 -22.85 -7.21
C GLU A 25 -15.49 -22.54 -5.69
N GLY A 26 -16.63 -22.50 -5.01
CA GLY A 26 -16.74 -22.06 -3.62
C GLY A 26 -16.67 -20.54 -3.48
N GLY A 27 -17.22 -19.99 -2.39
CA GLY A 27 -17.17 -18.55 -2.16
C GLY A 27 -15.75 -18.08 -1.87
N GLN A 28 -15.29 -17.02 -2.54
CA GLN A 28 -13.92 -16.52 -2.42
C GLN A 28 -13.57 -16.13 -0.98
N LEU A 29 -14.50 -15.50 -0.26
CA LEU A 29 -14.31 -15.11 1.14
C LEU A 29 -14.52 -16.31 2.08
N THR A 30 -15.68 -16.97 1.96
CA THR A 30 -16.09 -18.05 2.86
C THR A 30 -15.11 -19.22 2.82
N LYS A 31 -14.63 -19.62 1.65
CA LYS A 31 -13.64 -20.70 1.49
C LYS A 31 -12.31 -20.35 2.14
N GLN A 32 -11.85 -19.11 2.02
CA GLN A 32 -10.56 -18.68 2.59
C GLN A 32 -10.62 -18.63 4.11
N VAL A 33 -11.66 -18.02 4.68
CA VAL A 33 -11.82 -17.93 6.13
C VAL A 33 -12.04 -19.30 6.77
N ARG A 34 -12.77 -20.21 6.12
CA ARG A 34 -12.90 -21.60 6.59
C ARG A 34 -11.56 -22.34 6.66
N ARG A 35 -10.64 -22.06 5.73
CA ARG A 35 -9.30 -22.68 5.70
C ARG A 35 -8.33 -21.99 6.67
N MET A 36 -8.45 -20.67 6.81
CA MET A 36 -7.59 -19.83 7.64
C MET A 36 -8.44 -18.88 8.48
N PRO A 37 -9.01 -19.37 9.60
CA PRO A 37 -9.92 -18.59 10.43
C PRO A 37 -9.24 -17.43 11.17
N TYR A 38 -7.92 -17.52 11.36
CA TYR A 38 -7.08 -16.44 11.89
C TYR A 38 -6.48 -15.67 10.72
N SER A 39 -7.15 -14.61 10.29
CA SER A 39 -6.75 -13.85 9.10
C SER A 39 -7.10 -12.38 9.20
N VAL A 40 -6.36 -11.57 8.43
CA VAL A 40 -6.70 -10.17 8.18
C VAL A 40 -7.39 -10.12 6.82
N ILE A 41 -8.60 -9.54 6.78
CA ILE A 41 -9.44 -9.45 5.59
C ILE A 41 -9.50 -7.98 5.18
N LEU A 42 -9.05 -7.66 3.98
CA LEU A 42 -9.06 -6.31 3.43
C LEU A 42 -10.16 -6.17 2.37
N PHE A 43 -11.16 -5.33 2.65
CA PHE A 43 -12.11 -4.85 1.64
C PHE A 43 -11.67 -3.47 1.16
N ASP A 44 -11.08 -3.42 -0.04
CA ASP A 44 -10.54 -2.19 -0.61
C ASP A 44 -11.58 -1.43 -1.44
N GLU A 45 -11.66 -0.10 -1.32
CA GLU A 45 -12.62 0.76 -2.04
C GLU A 45 -14.10 0.33 -1.83
N VAL A 46 -14.50 0.13 -0.58
CA VAL A 46 -15.83 -0.40 -0.25
C VAL A 46 -16.99 0.43 -0.78
N GLU A 47 -16.81 1.73 -1.02
CA GLU A 47 -17.84 2.62 -1.59
C GLU A 47 -18.30 2.23 -3.00
N LYS A 48 -17.53 1.38 -3.69
CA LYS A 48 -17.89 0.87 -5.02
C LYS A 48 -18.71 -0.42 -4.95
N ALA A 49 -18.77 -1.06 -3.79
CA ALA A 49 -19.46 -2.34 -3.66
C ALA A 49 -20.98 -2.19 -3.83
N HIS A 50 -21.62 -3.22 -4.39
CA HIS A 50 -23.08 -3.31 -4.42
C HIS A 50 -23.67 -3.40 -3.01
N VAL A 51 -24.88 -2.88 -2.80
CA VAL A 51 -25.54 -2.85 -1.48
C VAL A 51 -25.69 -4.24 -0.85
N ALA A 52 -25.84 -5.28 -1.67
CA ALA A 52 -25.96 -6.67 -1.22
C ALA A 52 -24.70 -7.16 -0.48
N VAL A 53 -23.51 -6.63 -0.81
CA VAL A 53 -22.29 -6.94 -0.06
C VAL A 53 -22.40 -6.48 1.39
N PHE A 54 -22.94 -5.27 1.63
CA PHE A 54 -23.06 -4.75 3.00
C PHE A 54 -24.05 -5.54 3.85
N ASN A 55 -25.10 -6.10 3.25
CA ASN A 55 -26.03 -6.98 3.97
C ASN A 55 -25.31 -8.23 4.50
N THR A 56 -24.42 -8.81 3.69
CA THR A 56 -23.58 -9.93 4.10
C THR A 56 -22.57 -9.52 5.17
N LEU A 57 -21.92 -8.37 5.01
CA LEU A 57 -20.96 -7.88 5.99
C LEU A 57 -21.62 -7.55 7.33
N LEU A 58 -22.86 -7.03 7.33
CA LEU A 58 -23.62 -6.81 8.56
C LEU A 58 -23.78 -8.10 9.37
N GLN A 59 -24.14 -9.21 8.72
CA GLN A 59 -24.24 -10.49 9.42
C GLN A 59 -22.89 -10.91 10.04
N VAL A 60 -21.79 -10.74 9.29
CA VAL A 60 -20.45 -11.05 9.77
C VAL A 60 -20.05 -10.18 10.96
N LEU A 61 -20.32 -8.88 10.89
CA LEU A 61 -19.96 -7.91 11.93
C LEU A 61 -20.86 -8.02 13.17
N ASP A 62 -22.12 -8.42 13.02
CA ASP A 62 -23.07 -8.59 14.13
C ASP A 62 -22.87 -9.93 14.85
N ASP A 63 -22.91 -11.03 14.10
CA ASP A 63 -22.98 -12.38 14.66
C ASP A 63 -21.60 -13.05 14.74
N GLY A 64 -20.60 -12.53 14.03
CA GLY A 64 -19.27 -13.14 13.94
C GLY A 64 -19.24 -14.40 13.08
N TRP A 65 -20.31 -14.70 12.33
CA TRP A 65 -20.35 -15.82 11.40
C TRP A 65 -21.20 -15.52 10.17
N LEU A 66 -21.01 -16.30 9.12
CA LEU A 66 -21.76 -16.22 7.86
C LEU A 66 -22.19 -17.61 7.43
N ILE A 67 -23.39 -17.76 6.88
CA ILE A 67 -23.80 -18.99 6.19
C ILE A 67 -23.49 -18.84 4.70
N ASP A 68 -22.73 -19.79 4.15
CA ASP A 68 -22.45 -19.82 2.71
C ASP A 68 -23.65 -20.32 1.89
N GLY A 69 -23.55 -20.23 0.56
CA GLY A 69 -24.60 -20.67 -0.36
C GLY A 69 -24.97 -22.16 -0.28
N GLN A 70 -24.16 -22.98 0.41
CA GLN A 70 -24.40 -24.40 0.66
C GLN A 70 -24.95 -24.67 2.07
N GLY A 71 -25.24 -23.63 2.85
CA GLY A 71 -25.77 -23.77 4.21
C GLY A 71 -24.70 -24.03 5.27
N ARG A 72 -23.42 -23.88 4.96
CA ARG A 72 -22.32 -24.12 5.92
C ARG A 72 -22.01 -22.83 6.67
N THR A 73 -21.88 -22.95 8.00
CA THR A 73 -21.47 -21.82 8.85
C THR A 73 -19.96 -21.59 8.77
N VAL A 74 -19.57 -20.34 8.58
CA VAL A 74 -18.20 -19.85 8.53
C VAL A 74 -17.98 -18.88 9.68
N ASP A 75 -16.99 -19.15 10.53
CA ASP A 75 -16.68 -18.35 11.71
C ASP A 75 -15.67 -17.24 11.38
N PHE A 76 -16.03 -15.99 11.66
CA PHE A 76 -15.24 -14.77 11.46
C PHE A 76 -14.75 -14.16 12.78
N ARG A 77 -15.07 -14.73 13.94
CA ARG A 77 -14.73 -14.14 15.26
C ARG A 77 -13.23 -13.99 15.50
N ASN A 78 -12.40 -14.72 14.76
CA ASN A 78 -10.93 -14.65 14.83
C ASN A 78 -10.32 -13.87 13.66
N THR A 79 -11.12 -13.10 12.93
CA THR A 79 -10.67 -12.30 11.79
C THR A 79 -10.59 -10.82 12.14
N VAL A 80 -9.60 -10.13 11.57
CA VAL A 80 -9.54 -8.66 11.60
C VAL A 80 -10.03 -8.16 10.25
N ILE A 81 -11.14 -7.43 10.24
CA ILE A 81 -11.72 -6.87 9.02
C ILE A 81 -11.27 -5.42 8.88
N ILE A 82 -10.61 -5.11 7.77
CA ILE A 82 -10.18 -3.75 7.41
C ILE A 82 -10.95 -3.34 6.15
N MET A 83 -11.59 -2.18 6.21
CA MET A 83 -12.28 -1.59 5.06
C MET A 83 -11.63 -0.26 4.71
N THR A 84 -11.33 -0.05 3.43
CA THR A 84 -10.80 1.23 2.95
C THR A 84 -11.84 1.92 2.08
N SER A 85 -11.84 3.25 2.13
CA SER A 85 -12.68 4.06 1.26
C SER A 85 -11.97 5.34 0.88
N ASN A 86 -12.22 5.82 -0.34
CA ASN A 86 -11.73 7.11 -0.83
C ASN A 86 -12.76 8.25 -0.69
N LEU A 87 -13.90 8.01 -0.04
CA LEU A 87 -14.95 9.02 0.13
C LEU A 87 -14.43 10.26 0.87
N GLY A 88 -14.70 11.44 0.28
CA GLY A 88 -14.38 12.74 0.87
C GLY A 88 -12.88 13.06 0.93
N ALA A 89 -12.00 12.26 0.34
CA ALA A 89 -10.55 12.47 0.38
C ALA A 89 -10.13 13.86 -0.16
N GLU A 90 -10.90 14.43 -1.07
CA GLU A 90 -10.73 15.78 -1.61
C GLU A 90 -10.84 16.89 -0.55
N HIS A 91 -11.65 16.68 0.50
CA HIS A 91 -11.78 17.64 1.60
C HIS A 91 -10.50 17.72 2.43
N LEU A 92 -9.83 16.57 2.64
CA LEU A 92 -8.56 16.50 3.37
C LEU A 92 -7.44 17.23 2.60
N LEU A 93 -7.41 17.08 1.27
CA LEU A 93 -6.48 17.81 0.42
C LEU A 93 -6.72 19.32 0.46
N ALA A 94 -7.98 19.76 0.44
CA ALA A 94 -8.32 21.18 0.57
C ALA A 94 -7.92 21.76 1.94
N GLY A 95 -8.03 20.96 3.01
CA GLY A 95 -7.59 21.32 4.36
C GLY A 95 -6.08 21.58 4.45
N MET A 96 -5.26 20.80 3.75
CA MET A 96 -3.80 21.02 3.71
C MET A 96 -3.39 22.32 3.02
N VAL A 97 -4.18 22.79 2.05
CA VAL A 97 -3.92 24.04 1.31
C VAL A 97 -4.38 25.28 2.10
N GLY A 98 -4.85 25.10 3.35
CA GLY A 98 -5.26 26.19 4.23
C GLY A 98 -6.64 26.76 3.90
N LYS A 99 -7.44 26.11 3.05
CA LYS A 99 -8.82 26.54 2.76
C LYS A 99 -9.75 26.35 3.96
N ASN A 100 -9.49 25.31 4.78
CA ASN A 100 -10.23 24.97 6.00
C ASN A 100 -9.26 24.37 7.03
N SER A 101 -9.63 24.39 8.32
CA SER A 101 -8.86 23.65 9.32
C SER A 101 -8.96 22.14 9.11
N MET A 102 -7.93 21.39 9.52
CA MET A 102 -7.91 19.93 9.38
C MET A 102 -9.09 19.25 10.10
N LYS A 103 -9.57 19.86 11.20
CA LYS A 103 -10.76 19.39 11.93
C LYS A 103 -12.01 19.50 11.06
N VAL A 104 -12.24 20.64 10.43
CA VAL A 104 -13.37 20.86 9.52
C VAL A 104 -13.29 19.90 8.32
N ALA A 105 -12.09 19.68 7.77
CA ALA A 105 -11.90 18.73 6.69
C ALA A 105 -12.28 17.29 7.08
N ARG A 106 -11.93 16.84 8.29
CA ARG A 106 -12.35 15.53 8.81
C ARG A 106 -13.86 15.43 9.00
N ASP A 107 -14.49 16.49 9.50
CA ASP A 107 -15.95 16.51 9.69
C ASP A 107 -16.68 16.37 8.34
N LEU A 108 -16.17 17.02 7.28
CA LEU A 108 -16.70 16.88 5.92
C LEU A 108 -16.54 15.46 5.36
N VAL A 109 -15.39 14.80 5.60
CA VAL A 109 -15.22 13.38 5.24
C VAL A 109 -16.28 12.51 5.91
N MET A 110 -16.46 12.69 7.22
CA MET A 110 -17.43 11.90 7.97
C MET A 110 -18.87 12.18 7.53
N GLN A 111 -19.17 13.38 7.02
CA GLN A 111 -20.46 13.70 6.44
C GLN A 111 -20.71 12.89 5.15
N GLU A 112 -19.74 12.80 4.25
CA GLU A 112 -19.84 12.00 3.02
C GLU A 112 -19.94 10.49 3.32
N VAL A 113 -19.16 10.01 4.28
CA VAL A 113 -19.23 8.62 4.77
C VAL A 113 -20.63 8.28 5.29
N ARG A 114 -21.22 9.14 6.12
CA ARG A 114 -22.59 8.96 6.67
C ARG A 114 -23.69 9.10 5.61
N ARG A 115 -23.42 9.83 4.53
CA ARG A 115 -24.36 9.98 3.42
C ARG A 115 -24.36 8.74 2.52
N HIS A 116 -23.19 8.14 2.32
CA HIS A 116 -23.02 6.97 1.47
C HIS A 116 -23.38 5.67 2.18
N PHE A 117 -22.83 5.44 3.38
CA PHE A 117 -23.07 4.22 4.14
C PHE A 117 -24.22 4.38 5.12
N ARG A 118 -25.03 3.33 5.24
CA ARG A 118 -26.14 3.33 6.19
C ARG A 118 -25.63 3.30 7.64
N PRO A 119 -26.33 3.94 8.59
CA PRO A 119 -25.92 3.96 9.99
C PRO A 119 -25.76 2.56 10.60
N GLU A 120 -26.54 1.57 10.16
CA GLU A 120 -26.44 0.21 10.68
C GLU A 120 -25.07 -0.40 10.44
N LEU A 121 -24.44 -0.15 9.29
CA LEU A 121 -23.08 -0.62 9.01
C LEU A 121 -22.05 0.13 9.86
N LEU A 122 -22.15 1.46 9.91
CA LEU A 122 -21.19 2.30 10.63
C LEU A 122 -21.17 2.01 12.13
N ASN A 123 -22.33 1.71 12.71
CA ASN A 123 -22.48 1.38 14.13
C ASN A 123 -21.91 0.00 14.50
N ARG A 124 -21.47 -0.80 13.53
CA ARG A 124 -20.84 -2.12 13.72
C ARG A 124 -19.33 -2.10 13.54
N LEU A 125 -18.78 -0.94 13.17
CA LEU A 125 -17.35 -0.76 13.11
C LEU A 125 -16.85 -0.37 14.49
N ASP A 126 -15.83 -1.09 14.96
CA ASP A 126 -15.17 -0.77 16.22
C ASP A 126 -14.56 0.65 16.17
N GLU A 127 -13.91 0.98 15.05
CA GLU A 127 -13.27 2.28 14.86
C GLU A 127 -13.32 2.71 13.39
N ILE A 128 -13.56 4.01 13.16
CA ILE A 128 -13.46 4.65 11.84
C ILE A 128 -12.28 5.61 11.87
N VAL A 129 -11.23 5.29 11.13
CA VAL A 129 -9.98 6.05 11.11
C VAL A 129 -9.90 6.92 9.86
N VAL A 130 -9.87 8.24 10.03
CA VAL A 130 -9.63 9.19 8.93
C VAL A 130 -8.13 9.46 8.81
N LEU A 131 -7.53 8.99 7.72
CA LEU A 131 -6.10 9.15 7.44
C LEU A 131 -5.79 10.54 6.91
N ASP A 132 -4.91 11.28 7.60
CA ASP A 132 -4.41 12.56 7.10
C ASP A 132 -3.53 12.35 5.86
N PRO A 133 -3.57 13.27 4.87
CA PRO A 133 -2.68 13.16 3.75
C PRO A 133 -1.23 13.39 4.19
N LEU A 134 -0.33 12.58 3.67
CA LEU A 134 1.08 12.61 4.06
C LEU A 134 1.72 13.99 3.81
N SER A 135 2.42 14.50 4.84
CA SER A 135 3.24 15.69 4.74
C SER A 135 4.45 15.47 3.82
N HIS A 136 5.10 16.56 3.41
CA HIS A 136 6.30 16.48 2.58
C HIS A 136 7.43 15.67 3.25
N GLU A 137 7.60 15.82 4.57
CA GLU A 137 8.59 15.05 5.33
C GLU A 137 8.23 13.56 5.40
N GLN A 138 6.95 13.23 5.59
CA GLN A 138 6.49 11.83 5.59
C GLN A 138 6.67 11.20 4.20
N LEU A 139 6.37 11.93 3.12
CA LEU A 139 6.61 11.48 1.76
C LEU A 139 8.11 11.20 1.50
N ARG A 140 9.01 12.04 2.01
CA ARG A 140 10.46 11.80 1.95
C ARG A 140 10.85 10.51 2.68
N LYS A 141 10.28 10.25 3.86
CA LYS A 141 10.51 8.99 4.60
C LYS A 141 10.03 7.78 3.81
N VAL A 142 8.85 7.86 3.19
CA VAL A 142 8.32 6.79 2.31
C VAL A 142 9.22 6.55 1.10
N ALA A 143 9.70 7.61 0.44
CA ALA A 143 10.62 7.48 -0.69
C ALA A 143 11.94 6.80 -0.27
N ARG A 144 12.49 7.16 0.90
CA ARG A 144 13.68 6.52 1.45
C ARG A 144 13.48 5.02 1.72
N LEU A 145 12.33 4.63 2.27
CA LEU A 145 12.00 3.21 2.49
C LEU A 145 11.96 2.44 1.17
N GLN A 146 11.30 2.97 0.14
CA GLN A 146 11.26 2.33 -1.18
C GLN A 146 12.62 2.26 -1.86
N MET A 147 13.46 3.29 -1.68
CA MET A 147 14.83 3.28 -2.19
C MET A 147 15.69 2.23 -1.49
N LYS A 148 15.45 1.95 -0.19
CA LYS A 148 16.12 0.86 0.52
C LYS A 148 15.81 -0.49 -0.14
N ASP A 149 14.56 -0.75 -0.52
CA ASP A 149 14.19 -2.00 -1.20
C ASP A 149 14.86 -2.14 -2.57
N VAL A 150 15.13 -1.02 -3.26
CA VAL A 150 15.91 -1.02 -4.51
C VAL A 150 17.39 -1.29 -4.22
N ALA A 151 17.96 -0.66 -3.18
CA ALA A 151 19.35 -0.84 -2.79
C ALA A 151 19.65 -2.30 -2.40
N VAL A 152 18.76 -2.94 -1.62
CA VAL A 152 18.91 -4.36 -1.23
C VAL A 152 18.96 -5.26 -2.46
N ARG A 153 18.04 -5.07 -3.43
CA ARG A 153 18.02 -5.85 -4.67
C ARG A 153 19.24 -5.63 -5.57
N LEU A 154 19.85 -4.44 -5.54
CA LEU A 154 21.12 -4.18 -6.24
C LEU A 154 22.31 -4.80 -5.52
N ALA A 155 22.31 -4.79 -4.18
CA ALA A 155 23.37 -5.39 -3.38
C ALA A 155 23.45 -6.90 -3.58
N GLU A 156 22.32 -7.59 -3.79
CA GLU A 156 22.28 -8.99 -4.21
C GLU A 156 23.02 -9.26 -5.54
N ARG A 157 23.22 -8.22 -6.36
CA ARG A 157 24.00 -8.25 -7.62
C ARG A 157 25.38 -7.61 -7.48
N GLY A 158 25.85 -7.37 -6.26
CA GLY A 158 27.17 -6.78 -6.00
C GLY A 158 27.26 -5.27 -6.30
N VAL A 159 26.13 -4.57 -6.48
CA VAL A 159 26.10 -3.12 -6.78
C VAL A 159 25.66 -2.34 -5.54
N ALA A 160 26.46 -1.38 -5.10
CA ALA A 160 26.07 -0.46 -4.02
C ALA A 160 25.22 0.70 -4.57
N LEU A 161 24.25 1.16 -3.78
CA LEU A 161 23.40 2.29 -4.12
C LEU A 161 23.41 3.35 -3.01
N ALA A 162 23.83 4.57 -3.35
CA ALA A 162 23.73 5.75 -2.48
C ALA A 162 22.76 6.77 -3.08
N VAL A 163 21.89 7.29 -2.23
CA VAL A 163 20.82 8.21 -2.63
C VAL A 163 20.79 9.39 -1.67
N THR A 164 21.02 10.59 -2.18
CA THR A 164 21.09 11.83 -1.37
C THR A 164 19.71 12.45 -1.18
N ASP A 165 18.95 12.63 -2.26
CA ASP A 165 17.59 13.17 -2.18
C ASP A 165 16.69 12.65 -3.31
N VAL A 166 15.46 12.29 -2.97
CA VAL A 166 14.46 11.81 -3.93
C VAL A 166 13.17 12.58 -3.72
N TYR A 167 12.93 13.52 -4.61
CA TYR A 167 11.65 14.21 -4.73
C TYR A 167 10.82 13.47 -5.78
N GLY A 168 9.87 12.64 -5.32
CA GLY A 168 8.92 11.98 -6.19
C GLY A 168 7.54 12.64 -6.13
N ALA A 169 6.93 12.86 -7.29
CA ALA A 169 5.49 13.10 -7.39
C ALA A 169 4.72 11.87 -6.87
N ARG A 170 3.51 12.08 -6.33
CA ARG A 170 2.59 10.95 -6.16
C ARG A 170 2.16 10.47 -7.55
N PRO A 171 2.20 9.16 -7.86
CA PRO A 171 2.56 8.04 -6.99
C PRO A 171 4.09 7.82 -6.91
N ILE A 172 4.68 7.94 -5.70
CA ILE A 172 6.14 7.84 -5.47
C ILE A 172 6.69 6.52 -5.98
N ARG A 173 5.99 5.41 -5.71
CA ARG A 173 6.40 4.07 -6.16
C ARG A 173 6.55 3.99 -7.67
N ARG A 174 5.54 4.47 -8.40
CA ARG A 174 5.54 4.46 -9.87
C ARG A 174 6.62 5.38 -10.43
N TRP A 175 6.87 6.51 -9.76
CA TRP A 175 7.95 7.42 -10.13
C TRP A 175 9.32 6.77 -9.94
N ILE A 176 9.57 6.10 -8.79
CA ILE A 176 10.80 5.36 -8.51
C ILE A 176 10.99 4.21 -9.51
N GLU A 177 9.95 3.42 -9.77
CA GLU A 177 10.00 2.33 -10.77
C GLU A 177 10.38 2.87 -12.16
N LYS A 178 9.72 3.94 -12.61
CA LYS A 178 9.95 4.49 -13.95
C LYS A 178 11.28 5.23 -14.09
N ARG A 179 11.67 5.99 -13.07
CA ARG A 179 12.86 6.86 -13.16
C ARG A 179 14.11 6.17 -12.68
N VAL A 180 14.04 5.46 -11.56
CA VAL A 180 15.20 4.83 -10.92
C VAL A 180 15.39 3.39 -11.40
N VAL A 181 14.40 2.52 -11.18
CA VAL A 181 14.56 1.08 -11.49
C VAL A 181 14.77 0.84 -12.98
N THR A 182 13.97 1.51 -13.83
CA THR A 182 14.14 1.42 -15.29
C THR A 182 15.52 1.89 -15.73
N GLN A 183 16.03 2.99 -15.16
CA GLN A 183 17.33 3.52 -15.55
C GLN A 183 18.47 2.61 -15.10
N LEU A 184 18.45 2.15 -13.85
CA LEU A 184 19.42 1.18 -13.33
C LEU A 184 19.41 -0.12 -14.15
N SER A 185 18.22 -0.60 -14.55
CA SER A 185 18.09 -1.77 -15.43
C SER A 185 18.74 -1.55 -16.79
N LYS A 186 18.59 -0.36 -17.38
CA LYS A 186 19.25 -0.02 -18.65
C LYS A 186 20.76 0.02 -18.49
N MET A 187 21.27 0.67 -17.45
CA MET A 187 22.71 0.76 -17.18
C MET A 187 23.32 -0.63 -16.95
N LEU A 188 22.61 -1.56 -16.29
CA LEU A 188 23.03 -2.97 -16.17
C LEU A 188 23.11 -3.66 -17.52
N ILE A 189 22.08 -3.51 -18.37
CA ILE A 189 22.03 -4.14 -19.70
C ILE A 189 23.12 -3.58 -20.63
N GLN A 190 23.45 -2.29 -20.47
CA GLN A 190 24.48 -1.60 -21.23
C GLN A 190 25.90 -1.83 -20.67
N GLU A 191 26.05 -2.63 -19.61
CA GLU A 191 27.32 -2.89 -18.93
C GLU A 191 28.01 -1.61 -18.39
N GLU A 192 27.21 -0.56 -18.14
CA GLU A 192 27.70 0.68 -17.52
C GLU A 192 27.95 0.49 -16.01
N ILE A 193 27.15 -0.39 -15.38
CA ILE A 193 27.27 -0.82 -13.99
C ILE A 193 27.43 -2.35 -13.89
N ASP A 194 28.37 -2.78 -13.08
CA ASP A 194 28.82 -4.16 -12.89
C ASP A 194 29.10 -4.47 -11.41
N GLU A 195 29.54 -5.69 -11.10
CA GLU A 195 29.84 -6.08 -9.73
C GLU A 195 30.94 -5.19 -9.12
N ASN A 196 30.78 -4.80 -7.85
CA ASN A 196 31.65 -3.90 -7.07
C ASN A 196 31.62 -2.42 -7.48
N CYS A 197 30.66 -1.99 -8.31
CA CYS A 197 30.43 -0.58 -8.56
C CYS A 197 29.47 0.05 -7.53
N MET A 198 29.59 1.36 -7.36
CA MET A 198 28.73 2.18 -6.52
C MET A 198 27.99 3.20 -7.38
N VAL A 199 26.67 3.16 -7.35
CA VAL A 199 25.81 4.12 -8.05
C VAL A 199 25.35 5.19 -7.07
N TYR A 200 25.60 6.44 -7.43
CA TYR A 200 25.08 7.61 -6.75
C TYR A 200 23.90 8.17 -7.55
N ILE A 201 22.77 8.34 -6.88
CA ILE A 201 21.59 9.01 -7.42
C ILE A 201 21.40 10.32 -6.68
N ASP A 202 21.44 11.42 -7.44
CA ASP A 202 21.21 12.76 -6.91
C ASP A 202 20.08 13.47 -7.68
N ALA A 203 19.43 14.44 -7.03
CA ALA A 203 18.42 15.27 -7.67
C ALA A 203 19.10 16.36 -8.50
N ALA A 204 19.05 16.24 -9.83
CA ALA A 204 19.59 17.27 -10.73
C ALA A 204 18.65 18.49 -10.81
N ASN A 205 17.33 18.24 -10.80
CA ASN A 205 16.25 19.22 -10.81
C ASN A 205 14.97 18.59 -10.20
N LYS A 206 13.86 19.35 -10.09
CA LYS A 206 12.58 18.87 -9.51
C LYS A 206 12.05 17.55 -10.09
N ASP A 207 12.39 17.20 -11.33
CA ASP A 207 11.89 16.00 -12.02
C ASP A 207 12.99 15.14 -12.69
N GLU A 208 14.26 15.52 -12.54
CA GLU A 208 15.38 14.85 -13.19
C GLU A 208 16.40 14.36 -12.16
N LEU A 209 16.85 13.12 -12.36
CA LEU A 209 17.85 12.45 -11.54
C LEU A 209 19.18 12.41 -12.30
N ALA A 210 20.25 12.76 -11.62
CA ALA A 210 21.61 12.52 -12.08
C ALA A 210 22.11 11.17 -11.53
N TYR A 211 22.76 10.40 -12.40
CA TYR A 211 23.36 9.12 -12.06
C TYR A 211 24.86 9.25 -12.23
N ARG A 212 25.60 8.90 -11.18
CA ARG A 212 27.06 8.83 -11.22
C ARG A 212 27.50 7.46 -10.77
N VAL A 213 28.32 6.80 -11.57
CA VAL A 213 28.88 5.48 -11.26
C VAL A 213 30.32 5.66 -10.81
N ASP A 214 30.66 5.04 -9.69
CA ASP A 214 32.02 4.93 -9.21
C ASP A 214 32.44 3.45 -9.19
N ARG A 215 33.62 3.15 -9.75
CA ARG A 215 34.15 1.79 -9.90
C ARG A 215 35.23 1.46 -8.89
N THR A 216 35.47 2.31 -7.88
CA THR A 216 36.42 2.00 -6.81
C THR A 216 35.87 0.95 -5.85
N GLY A 217 36.04 -0.34 -6.21
CA GLY A 217 36.25 -1.52 -5.35
C GLY A 217 35.52 -1.60 -4.00
N GLY A 218 34.30 -1.08 -3.88
CA GLY A 218 33.59 -0.99 -2.61
C GLY A 218 32.86 -2.28 -2.30
N LEU A 219 33.38 -3.08 -1.36
CA LEU A 219 32.64 -4.21 -0.80
C LEU A 219 31.28 -3.71 -0.26
N VAL A 220 30.18 -4.33 -0.69
CA VAL A 220 28.82 -3.89 -0.32
C VAL A 220 28.31 -4.75 0.84
N ASN A 221 27.76 -4.12 1.88
CA ASN A 221 27.04 -4.86 2.91
C ASN A 221 25.64 -5.21 2.39
N ALA A 222 25.35 -6.51 2.28
CA ALA A 222 24.09 -7.02 1.73
C ALA A 222 22.84 -6.64 2.55
N GLU A 223 22.97 -6.37 3.85
CA GLU A 223 21.85 -6.00 4.72
C GLU A 223 21.47 -4.51 4.61
N THR A 224 22.45 -3.66 4.31
CA THR A 224 22.26 -2.19 4.29
C THR A 224 22.35 -1.58 2.89
N GLY A 225 22.91 -2.30 1.91
CA GLY A 225 23.16 -1.82 0.54
C GLY A 225 24.23 -0.74 0.45
N GLN A 226 25.02 -0.52 1.51
CA GLN A 226 26.03 0.52 1.61
C GLN A 226 27.45 -0.03 1.43
N SER A 227 28.35 0.81 0.91
CA SER A 227 29.77 0.49 0.79
C SER A 227 30.46 0.40 2.15
N MET A 228 31.20 -0.68 2.38
CA MET A 228 32.03 -0.93 3.57
C MET A 228 33.20 0.06 3.70
N ALA A 229 33.57 0.75 2.62
CA ALA A 229 34.65 1.74 2.63
C ALA A 229 34.32 3.03 3.42
N GLY A 230 33.05 3.27 3.76
CA GLY A 230 32.58 4.48 4.46
C GLY A 230 32.59 4.42 6.00
N LEU A 231 33.01 3.31 6.62
CA LEU A 231 33.06 3.15 8.08
C LEU A 231 34.40 3.59 8.71
N GLY A 232 35.29 4.21 7.93
CA GLY A 232 36.55 4.77 8.40
C GLY A 232 36.37 6.11 9.13
N ILE A 233 36.22 6.03 10.46
CA ILE A 233 36.69 6.98 11.49
C ILE A 233 36.78 8.45 11.04
N HIS A 234 35.72 9.23 11.27
CA HIS A 234 35.85 10.65 11.54
C HIS A 234 35.63 10.86 13.05
N GLU A 235 36.70 10.67 13.84
CA GLU A 235 36.76 11.32 15.15
C GLU A 235 36.86 12.83 14.92
N PRO A 236 36.04 13.67 15.58
CA PRO A 236 36.27 15.10 15.59
C PRO A 236 37.49 15.38 16.47
N SER A 237 38.57 15.81 15.84
CA SER A 237 39.74 16.36 16.52
C SER A 237 39.31 17.57 17.35
N ALA A 238 39.29 17.41 18.66
CA ALA A 238 39.19 18.49 19.62
C ALA A 238 40.54 19.21 19.73
N THR A 239 40.55 20.49 19.37
CA THR A 239 41.43 21.54 19.93
C THR A 239 40.66 22.84 19.91
#